data_AF-A0A970DNP4-F1
#
_entry.id   AF-A0A970DNP4-F1
#
_cell.length_a   1.000
_cell.length_b   1.000
_cell.length_c   1.000
_cell.angle_alpha   90.00
_cell.angle_beta   90.00
_cell.angle_gamma   90.00
#
_symmetry.space_group_name_H-M   'P 1'
#
loop_
_entity.id
_entity.type
_entity.pdbx_description
1 polymer ?
#
loop_
_entity_poly.entity_id
_entity_poly.type
_entity_poly.pdbx_seq_one_letter_code
_entity_poly.pdbx_strand_id
1 'polypeptide(L)'
;PMFTAITADNKVVHILIDVYCSNKVPYKDKNRNEAACVKFLNDQLRYLAEDIKVKEFSSNKKVNKVIRLAMEKYYPKVKVDRIDIKVDL
;
A
#
# COMPACT_ATOMS: atom_id res chain seq x y z
N PRO A 1 1.01 6.72 -2.35
CA PRO A 1 0.83 6.46 -3.80
C PRO A 1 -0.64 6.12 -4.08
N MET A 2 -1.11 6.35 -5.31
CA MET A 2 -2.48 6.01 -5.75
C MET A 2 -2.43 4.81 -6.71
N PHE A 3 -3.34 3.86 -6.52
CA PHE A 3 -3.44 2.63 -7.32
C PHE A 3 -4.88 2.42 -7.79
N THR A 4 -5.05 1.70 -8.90
CA THR A 4 -6.37 1.31 -9.39
C THR A 4 -6.50 -0.20 -9.40
N ALA A 5 -7.58 -0.73 -8.84
CA ALA A 5 -7.84 -2.17 -8.79
C ALA A 5 -9.33 -2.48 -9.02
N ILE A 6 -9.64 -3.74 -9.33
CA ILE A 6 -11.01 -4.23 -9.42
C ILE A 6 -11.25 -5.13 -8.20
N THR A 7 -12.28 -4.84 -7.42
CA THR A 7 -12.59 -5.58 -6.20
C THR A 7 -13.44 -6.83 -6.44
N ALA A 8 -13.57 -7.70 -5.42
CA ALA A 8 -14.40 -8.90 -5.46
C ALA A 8 -15.88 -8.64 -5.81
N ASP A 9 -16.39 -7.45 -5.50
CA ASP A 9 -17.73 -6.98 -5.92
C ASP A 9 -17.75 -6.31 -7.30
N ASN A 10 -16.71 -6.56 -8.11
CA ASN A 10 -16.53 -6.11 -9.48
C ASN A 10 -16.59 -4.58 -9.65
N LYS A 11 -16.07 -3.84 -8.67
CA LYS A 11 -15.99 -2.37 -8.72
C LYS A 11 -14.56 -1.93 -8.98
N VAL A 12 -14.42 -0.96 -9.88
CA VAL A 12 -13.16 -0.25 -10.05
C VAL A 12 -13.01 0.68 -8.84
N VAL A 13 -11.86 0.61 -8.18
CA VAL A 13 -11.53 1.46 -7.03
C VAL A 13 -10.19 2.14 -7.21
N HIS A 14 -10.11 3.36 -6.68
CA HIS A 14 -8.88 4.12 -6.52
C HIS A 14 -8.42 4.03 -5.06
N ILE A 15 -7.25 3.45 -4.83
CA ILE A 15 -6.69 3.18 -3.51
C ILE A 15 -5.55 4.15 -3.27
N LEU A 16 -5.72 5.06 -2.30
CA LEU A 16 -4.67 5.97 -1.84
C LEU A 16 -4.11 5.49 -0.51
N ILE A 17 -2.78 5.36 -0.46
CA ILE A 17 -2.07 4.87 0.72
C ILE A 17 -1.16 5.97 1.26
N ASP A 18 -1.40 6.32 2.52
CA ASP A 18 -0.60 7.22 3.34
C ASP A 18 0.10 6.41 4.44
N VAL A 19 1.44 6.44 4.45
CA VAL A 19 2.26 5.73 5.44
C VAL A 19 2.95 6.74 6.34
N TYR A 20 2.62 6.70 7.63
CA TYR A 20 3.23 7.54 8.66
C TYR A 20 4.35 6.77 9.35
N CYS A 21 5.53 7.37 9.37
CA CYS A 21 6.74 6.75 9.89
C CYS A 21 7.37 7.64 10.98
N SER A 22 7.95 7.04 12.03
CA SER A 22 8.57 7.81 13.12
C SER A 22 9.86 8.50 12.67
N ASN A 23 10.54 7.87 11.69
CA ASN A 23 11.82 8.33 11.17
C ASN A 23 11.66 8.72 9.70
N LYS A 24 12.36 9.78 9.28
CA LYS A 24 12.38 10.21 7.88
C LYS A 24 13.01 9.12 7.01
N VAL A 25 12.39 8.84 5.86
CA VAL A 25 13.00 8.03 4.80
C VAL A 25 14.24 8.79 4.29
N PRO A 26 15.44 8.21 4.34
CA PRO A 26 16.63 8.86 3.78
C PRO A 26 16.42 9.16 2.29
N TYR A 27 16.76 10.39 1.86
CA TYR A 27 16.50 10.85 0.49
C TYR A 27 17.11 9.92 -0.59
N LYS A 28 18.30 9.37 -0.31
CA LYS A 28 18.99 8.41 -1.20
C LYS A 28 18.22 7.10 -1.36
N ASP A 29 17.60 6.60 -0.28
CA ASP A 29 16.80 5.37 -0.31
C ASP A 29 15.47 5.62 -1.01
N LYS A 30 14.87 6.80 -0.80
CA LYS A 30 13.65 7.24 -1.48
C LYS A 30 13.81 7.17 -3.00
N ASN A 31 14.76 7.89 -3.58
CA ASN A 31 14.91 7.94 -5.04
C ASN A 31 15.30 6.59 -5.67
N ARG A 32 16.00 5.73 -4.93
CA ARG A 32 16.42 4.42 -5.45
C ARG A 32 15.30 3.39 -5.42
N ASN A 33 14.50 3.39 -4.35
CA ASN A 33 13.58 2.28 -4.05
C ASN A 33 12.11 2.63 -4.27
N GLU A 34 11.75 3.91 -4.44
CA GLU A 34 10.36 4.35 -4.56
C GLU A 34 9.62 3.69 -5.72
N ALA A 35 10.19 3.68 -6.93
CA ALA A 35 9.57 3.03 -8.08
C ALA A 35 9.35 1.51 -7.86
N ALA A 36 10.35 0.82 -7.28
CA ALA A 36 10.25 -0.61 -7.02
C ALA A 36 9.23 -0.94 -5.90
N CYS A 37 9.16 -0.09 -4.87
CA CYS A 37 8.19 -0.20 -3.78
C CYS A 37 6.76 0.04 -4.28
N VAL A 38 6.55 1.10 -5.07
CA VAL A 38 5.25 1.41 -5.69
C VAL A 38 4.80 0.28 -6.62
N LYS A 39 5.70 -0.25 -7.46
CA LYS A 39 5.38 -1.39 -8.34
C LYS A 39 4.96 -2.63 -7.53
N PHE A 40 5.73 -2.98 -6.50
CA PHE A 40 5.40 -4.12 -5.63
C PHE A 40 4.03 -3.96 -4.96
N LEU A 41 3.74 -2.76 -4.43
CA LEU A 41 2.44 -2.46 -3.83
C LEU A 41 1.32 -2.59 -4.87
N ASN A 42 1.49 -2.06 -6.06
CA ASN A 42 0.49 -2.14 -7.13
C ASN A 42 0.12 -3.59 -7.46
N ASP A 43 1.13 -4.44 -7.67
CA ASP A 43 0.92 -5.85 -8.03
C ASP A 43 0.21 -6.62 -6.89
N GLN A 44 0.64 -6.42 -5.65
CA GLN A 44 0.05 -7.11 -4.49
C GLN A 44 -1.37 -6.63 -4.18
N LEU A 45 -1.62 -5.33 -4.26
CA LEU A 45 -2.93 -4.76 -3.96
C LEU A 45 -3.96 -5.11 -5.04
N ARG A 46 -3.53 -5.17 -6.30
CA ARG A 46 -4.37 -5.63 -7.40
C ARG A 46 -4.81 -7.08 -7.18
N TYR A 47 -3.88 -7.97 -6.84
CA TYR A 47 -4.20 -9.36 -6.53
C TYR A 47 -5.14 -9.48 -5.32
N LEU A 48 -4.85 -8.74 -4.23
CA LEU A 48 -5.70 -8.76 -3.03
C LEU A 48 -7.09 -8.18 -3.27
N ALA A 49 -7.24 -7.21 -4.17
CA ALA A 49 -8.55 -6.60 -4.46
C ALA A 49 -9.53 -7.63 -5.02
N GLU A 50 -9.07 -8.58 -5.84
CA GLU A 50 -9.92 -9.62 -6.42
C GLU A 50 -10.63 -10.48 -5.36
N ASP A 51 -10.05 -10.59 -4.15
CA ASP A 51 -10.59 -11.37 -3.04
C ASP A 51 -11.29 -10.50 -1.97
N ILE A 52 -11.27 -9.17 -2.08
CA ILE A 52 -11.74 -8.25 -1.03
C ILE A 52 -12.83 -7.32 -1.59
N LYS A 53 -13.96 -7.21 -0.87
CA LYS A 53 -15.01 -6.24 -1.20
C LYS A 53 -14.56 -4.80 -0.88
N VAL A 54 -15.01 -3.81 -1.65
CA VAL A 54 -14.63 -2.38 -1.44
C VAL A 54 -14.74 -1.94 0.03
N LYS A 55 -15.85 -2.25 0.70
CA LYS A 55 -16.14 -1.80 2.08
C LYS A 55 -15.16 -2.36 3.12
N GLU A 56 -14.48 -3.46 2.81
CA GLU A 56 -13.58 -4.16 3.72
C GLU A 56 -12.11 -3.85 3.42
N PHE A 57 -11.82 -3.21 2.28
CA PHE A 57 -10.46 -3.05 1.77
C PHE A 57 -9.58 -2.19 2.69
N SER A 58 -10.11 -1.06 3.20
CA SER A 58 -9.37 -0.13 4.06
C SER A 58 -9.01 -0.70 5.44
N SER A 59 -9.82 -1.63 5.95
CA SER A 59 -9.62 -2.28 7.25
C SER A 59 -9.01 -3.68 7.14
N ASN A 60 -8.67 -4.11 5.92
CA ASN A 60 -8.21 -5.47 5.69
C ASN A 60 -6.81 -5.71 6.27
N LYS A 61 -6.68 -6.72 7.14
CA LYS A 61 -5.42 -7.09 7.78
C LYS A 61 -4.33 -7.51 6.78
N LYS A 62 -4.69 -8.19 5.68
CA LYS A 62 -3.73 -8.62 4.65
C LYS A 62 -3.16 -7.41 3.91
N VAL A 63 -4.01 -6.44 3.56
CA VAL A 63 -3.60 -5.20 2.91
C VAL A 63 -2.62 -4.43 3.80
N ASN A 64 -2.94 -4.24 5.09
CA ASN A 64 -2.05 -3.58 6.04
C ASN A 64 -0.69 -4.31 6.15
N LYS A 65 -0.72 -5.65 6.23
CA LYS A 65 0.50 -6.47 6.30
C LYS A 65 1.38 -6.31 5.05
N VAL A 66 0.79 -6.31 3.85
CA VAL A 66 1.54 -6.11 2.60
C VAL A 66 2.21 -4.75 2.56
N ILE A 67 1.52 -3.70 3.00
CA ILE A 67 2.09 -2.34 3.03
C ILE A 67 3.27 -2.28 4.00
N ARG A 68 3.15 -2.87 5.19
CA ARG A 68 4.26 -2.96 6.16
C ARG A 68 5.44 -3.73 5.58
N LEU A 69 5.19 -4.88 4.95
CA LEU A 69 6.24 -5.68 4.32
C LEU A 69 6.97 -4.92 3.21
N ALA A 70 6.25 -4.14 2.39
CA ALA A 70 6.86 -3.30 1.37
C ALA A 70 7.78 -2.26 2.01
N MET A 71 7.33 -1.59 3.08
CA MET A 71 8.15 -0.61 3.79
C MET A 71 9.38 -1.23 4.42
N GLU A 72 9.26 -2.39 5.06
CA GLU A 72 10.41 -3.11 5.64
C GLU A 72 11.42 -3.56 4.58
N LYS A 73 10.93 -4.02 3.43
CA LYS A 73 11.78 -4.50 2.33
C LYS A 73 12.54 -3.39 1.63
N TYR A 74 11.86 -2.28 1.32
CA TYR A 74 12.42 -1.20 0.51
C TYR A 74 13.00 -0.04 1.35
N TYR A 75 12.59 0.06 2.61
CA TYR A 75 13.01 1.10 3.57
C TYR A 75 13.29 0.49 4.96
N PRO A 76 14.26 -0.42 5.10
CA PRO A 76 14.47 -1.22 6.32
C PRO A 76 14.81 -0.40 7.58
N LYS A 77 15.27 0.84 7.42
CA LYS A 77 15.59 1.76 8.54
C LYS A 77 14.39 2.58 9.01
N VAL A 78 13.23 2.42 8.35
CA VAL A 78 12.04 3.22 8.60
C VAL A 78 11.06 2.43 9.46
N LYS A 79 10.68 3.01 10.60
CA LYS A 79 9.67 2.44 11.48
C LYS A 79 8.29 2.98 11.09
N VAL A 80 7.39 2.08 10.69
CA VAL A 80 6.01 2.41 10.31
C VAL A 80 5.11 2.44 11.53
N ASP A 81 4.59 3.61 11.88
CA ASP A 81 3.68 3.77 13.02
C ASP A 81 2.24 3.50 12.61
N ARG A 82 1.80 4.17 11.54
CA ARG A 82 0.41 4.16 11.09
C ARG A 82 0.33 4.10 9.58
N ILE A 83 -0.71 3.42 9.09
CA ILE A 83 -1.04 3.34 7.67
C ILE A 83 -2.50 3.72 7.55
N ASP A 84 -2.77 4.74 6.74
CA ASP A 84 -4.13 5.12 6.35
C ASP A 84 -4.35 4.69 4.89
N ILE A 85 -5.47 4.01 4.65
CA ILE A 85 -5.87 3.53 3.32
C ILE A 85 -7.21 4.18 3.01
N LYS A 86 -7.24 5.01 1.97
CA LYS A 86 -8.47 5.61 1.43
C LYS A 86 -8.82 4.87 0.15
N VAL A 87 -10.10 4.55 -0.01
CA VAL A 87 -10.61 3.80 -1.16
C VAL A 87 -11.81 4.54 -1.69
N ASP A 88 -11.68 5.03 -2.93
CA ASP A 88 -12.70 5.77 -3.65
C ASP A 88 -13.21 4.94 -4.85
N LEU A 89 -14.45 5.17 -5.26
CA LEU A 89 -15.12 4.55 -6.42
C LEU A 89 -15.07 5.46 -7.64
#